data_AF-A0AAV2RBM7-F1
#
_entry.id   AF-A0AAV2RBM7-F1
#
_cell.length_a   1.000
_cell.length_b   1.000
_cell.length_c   1.000
_cell.angle_alpha   90.00
_cell.angle_beta   90.00
_cell.angle_gamma   90.00
#
_symmetry.space_group_name_H-M   'P 1'
#
loop_
_entity.id
_entity.type
_entity.pdbx_description
1 polymer ?
#
loop_
_entity_poly.entity_id
_entity_poly.type
_entity_poly.pdbx_seq_one_letter_code
_entity_poly.pdbx_strand_id
1 'polypeptide(L)'
;VDTTSQSNNVKYYLPFRGVRKDSNTTACRMVMDASSKASASDISLNQALYQGPNLILDLAFCLLRFMLGTFGVIADIEKAFLRILIAECDRDALRFFWYDDPYNRRSKLITYRYKAVMFGSVSSPFLLAAVLQKLIKDDCENIIVR
;
A
#
# COMPACT_ATOMS: atom_id res chain seq x y z
N VAL A 1 -11.11 -14.50 -25.39
CA VAL A 1 -9.87 -14.06 -26.08
C VAL A 1 -10.11 -12.60 -26.36
N ASP A 2 -9.75 -11.75 -25.41
CA ASP A 2 -10.17 -10.36 -25.44
C ASP A 2 -9.11 -9.51 -26.12
N THR A 3 -9.57 -8.85 -27.17
CA THR A 3 -8.79 -8.13 -28.17
C THR A 3 -8.64 -6.67 -27.73
N THR A 4 -7.38 -6.25 -27.56
CA THR A 4 -6.88 -4.86 -27.70
C THR A 4 -7.70 -3.73 -27.06
N SER A 5 -7.66 -3.62 -25.74
CA SER A 5 -7.76 -2.35 -25.02
C SER A 5 -6.34 -1.82 -24.78
N GLN A 6 -6.03 -0.60 -25.24
CA GLN A 6 -4.71 0.06 -25.16
C GLN A 6 -3.96 -0.29 -23.86
N SER A 7 -2.93 -1.13 -23.95
CA SER A 7 -2.13 -1.51 -22.79
C SER A 7 -1.29 -0.32 -22.36
N ASN A 8 -1.61 0.28 -21.22
CA ASN A 8 -0.67 1.15 -20.53
C ASN A 8 0.62 0.33 -20.31
N ASN A 9 1.68 0.66 -21.06
CA ASN A 9 2.88 -0.17 -21.21
C ASN A 9 3.86 -0.04 -20.02
N VAL A 10 3.41 0.51 -18.89
CA VAL A 10 4.24 0.79 -17.72
C VAL A 10 4.44 -0.50 -16.93
N LYS A 11 5.66 -1.02 -16.97
CA LYS A 11 6.09 -2.20 -16.21
C LYS A 11 7.24 -1.81 -15.30
N TYR A 12 7.12 -2.14 -14.03
CA TYR A 12 8.17 -1.88 -13.05
C TYR A 12 8.33 -3.09 -12.12
N TYR A 13 9.58 -3.48 -11.88
CA TYR A 13 9.92 -4.62 -11.04
C TYR A 13 10.50 -4.13 -9.72
N LEU A 14 9.73 -4.32 -8.66
CA LEU A 14 10.10 -3.95 -7.31
C LEU A 14 11.05 -4.99 -6.71
N PRO A 15 12.24 -4.56 -6.26
CA PRO A 15 13.01 -5.38 -5.36
C PRO A 15 12.32 -5.46 -4.00
N PHE A 16 12.50 -6.59 -3.33
CA PHE A 16 12.02 -6.79 -1.98
C PHE A 16 13.08 -7.50 -1.15
N ARG A 17 12.97 -7.37 0.16
CA ARG A 17 13.79 -8.12 1.11
C ARG A 17 12.95 -8.64 2.27
N GLY A 18 13.29 -9.83 2.75
CA GLY A 18 12.74 -10.37 4.00
C GLY A 18 13.46 -9.74 5.18
N VAL A 19 12.72 -9.08 6.07
CA VAL A 19 13.25 -8.53 7.32
C VAL A 19 12.71 -9.39 8.45
N ARG A 20 13.62 -10.05 9.17
CA ARG A 20 13.28 -10.73 10.42
C ARG A 20 13.24 -9.72 11.56
N LYS A 21 12.25 -9.90 12.44
CA LYS A 21 12.12 -9.13 13.68
C LYS A 21 12.03 -10.11 14.83
N ASP A 22 12.58 -9.72 15.97
CA ASP A 22 12.36 -10.40 17.24
C ASP A 22 10.96 -10.04 17.74
N SER A 23 9.96 -10.66 17.11
CA SER A 23 8.54 -10.48 17.39
C SER A 23 7.88 -11.84 17.48
N ASN A 24 7.13 -12.07 18.55
CA ASN A 24 6.41 -13.34 18.78
C ASN A 24 5.27 -13.57 17.77
N THR A 25 4.74 -12.51 17.14
CA THR A 25 3.59 -12.61 16.22
C THR A 25 3.96 -12.41 14.76
N THR A 26 5.00 -11.63 14.45
CA THR A 26 5.44 -11.37 13.06
C THR A 26 6.95 -11.50 12.93
N ALA A 27 7.46 -12.73 13.01
CA ALA A 27 8.90 -13.02 12.99
C ALA A 27 9.60 -12.63 11.68
N CYS A 28 8.88 -12.55 10.55
CA CYS A 28 9.41 -12.13 9.26
C CYS A 28 8.39 -11.30 8.48
N ARG A 29 8.84 -10.21 7.84
CA ARG A 29 8.03 -9.37 6.96
C ARG A 29 8.74 -9.10 5.64
N MET A 30 7.98 -9.11 4.55
CA MET A 30 8.46 -8.66 3.25
C MET A 30 8.44 -7.13 3.20
N VAL A 31 9.55 -6.53 2.80
CA VAL A 31 9.68 -5.09 2.60
C VAL A 31 9.99 -4.86 1.13
N MET A 32 9.06 -4.19 0.44
CA MET A 32 9.24 -3.73 -0.93
C MET A 32 10.00 -2.40 -0.93
N ASP A 33 10.92 -2.22 -1.87
CA ASP A 33 11.69 -0.99 -1.99
C ASP A 33 11.31 -0.22 -3.26
N ALA A 34 10.29 0.64 -3.13
CA ALA A 34 9.82 1.51 -4.20
C ALA A 34 10.73 2.74 -4.44
N SER A 35 11.75 2.93 -3.61
CA SER A 35 12.75 3.99 -3.78
C SER A 35 14.00 3.51 -4.54
N SER A 36 14.13 2.21 -4.74
CA SER A 36 15.23 1.60 -5.48
C SER A 36 15.30 2.08 -6.93
N LYS A 37 16.53 2.08 -7.46
CA LYS A 37 16.89 2.49 -8.82
C LYS A 37 17.92 1.52 -9.37
N ALA A 38 17.85 1.24 -10.68
CA ALA A 38 18.87 0.41 -11.32
C ALA A 38 20.18 1.18 -11.51
N SER A 39 20.12 2.49 -11.77
CA SER A 39 21.25 3.42 -11.83
C SER A 39 20.89 4.79 -11.28
N ALA A 40 21.89 5.63 -11.00
CA ALA A 40 21.69 6.96 -10.43
C ALA A 40 20.82 7.88 -11.32
N SER A 41 20.88 7.68 -12.63
CA SER A 41 20.07 8.39 -13.64
C SER A 41 18.63 7.91 -13.74
N ASP A 42 18.29 6.74 -13.20
CA ASP A 42 16.96 6.17 -13.32
C ASP A 42 15.99 6.78 -12.31
N ILE A 43 14.70 6.73 -12.66
CA ILE A 43 13.61 7.09 -11.77
C ILE A 43 13.22 5.89 -10.92
N SER A 44 13.00 6.11 -9.62
CA SER A 44 12.39 5.10 -8.77
C SER A 44 10.87 5.10 -8.95
N LEU A 45 10.20 4.03 -8.51
CA LEU A 45 8.73 4.00 -8.53
C LEU A 45 8.15 5.17 -7.73
N ASN A 46 8.71 5.47 -6.56
CA ASN A 46 8.26 6.60 -5.74
C ASN A 46 8.42 7.97 -6.43
N GLN A 47 9.38 8.12 -7.36
CA GLN A 47 9.50 9.34 -8.15
C GLN A 47 8.50 9.40 -9.31
N ALA A 48 8.07 8.25 -9.82
CA ALA A 48 7.08 8.14 -10.90
C ALA A 48 5.63 8.24 -10.39
N LEU A 49 5.39 7.89 -9.12
CA LEU A 49 4.07 7.90 -8.52
C LEU A 49 3.65 9.31 -8.07
N TYR A 50 2.37 9.63 -8.29
CA TYR A 50 1.78 10.83 -7.72
C TYR A 50 1.56 10.65 -6.21
N GLN A 51 2.27 11.43 -5.40
CA GLN A 51 2.19 11.37 -3.92
C GLN A 51 0.79 11.69 -3.38
N GLY A 52 0.06 12.59 -4.05
CA GLY A 52 -1.19 13.15 -3.54
C GLY A 52 -0.99 14.22 -2.46
N PRO A 53 -2.06 14.98 -2.15
CA PRO A 53 -2.04 15.93 -1.03
C PRO A 53 -1.89 15.22 0.32
N ASN A 54 -1.32 15.91 1.29
CA ASN A 54 -1.27 15.41 2.66
C ASN A 54 -2.67 15.53 3.31
N LEU A 55 -3.36 14.39 3.42
CA LEU A 55 -4.67 14.29 4.08
C LEU A 55 -4.57 13.72 5.50
N ILE A 56 -3.36 13.53 6.03
CA ILE A 56 -3.15 13.07 7.39
C ILE A 56 -3.56 14.19 8.34
N LEU A 57 -4.47 13.87 9.28
CA LEU A 57 -4.90 14.80 10.30
C LEU A 57 -3.72 15.21 11.18
N ASP A 58 -3.70 16.48 11.58
CA ASP A 58 -2.77 16.94 12.61
C ASP A 58 -3.01 16.13 13.90
N LEU A 59 -1.97 15.44 14.35
CA LEU A 59 -2.03 14.58 15.52
C LEU A 59 -2.37 15.37 16.78
N ALA A 60 -1.82 16.58 16.94
CA ALA A 60 -2.12 17.44 18.09
C ALA A 60 -3.60 17.84 18.07
N PHE A 61 -4.13 18.22 16.91
CA PHE A 61 -5.56 18.53 16.76
C PHE A 61 -6.45 17.32 17.06
N CYS A 62 -6.06 16.13 16.57
CA CYS A 62 -6.78 14.87 16.82
C CYS A 62 -6.83 14.55 18.33
N LEU A 63 -5.67 14.64 19.00
CA LEU A 63 -5.57 14.38 20.44
C LEU A 63 -6.33 15.41 21.28
N LEU A 64 -6.29 16.70 20.94
CA LEU A 64 -7.05 17.74 21.63
C LEU A 64 -8.56 17.48 21.55
N ARG A 65 -9.08 17.14 20.35
CA ARG A 65 -10.49 16.78 20.18
C ARG A 65 -10.87 15.52 20.95
N PHE A 66 -9.99 14.53 20.98
CA PHE A 66 -10.19 13.31 21.75
C PHE A 66 -10.26 13.60 23.26
N MET A 67 -9.39 14.47 23.77
CA MET A 67 -9.36 14.86 25.19
C MET A 67 -10.54 15.74 25.63
N LEU A 68 -11.15 16.51 24.72
CA LEU A 68 -12.34 17.32 25.02
C LEU A 68 -13.63 16.48 25.11
N GLY A 69 -13.67 15.28 24.52
CA GLY A 69 -14.82 14.40 24.58
C GLY A 69 -14.95 13.69 25.92
N THR A 70 -16.17 13.46 26.38
CA THR A 70 -16.43 12.68 27.61
C THR A 70 -16.10 11.19 27.43
N PHE A 71 -16.22 10.68 26.21
CA PHE A 71 -15.93 9.30 25.85
C PHE A 71 -15.11 9.25 24.57
N GLY A 72 -14.08 8.40 24.55
CA GLY A 72 -13.19 8.21 23.41
C GLY A 72 -13.16 6.76 22.97
N VAL A 73 -13.24 6.53 21.66
CA VAL A 73 -13.10 5.20 21.05
C VAL A 73 -11.85 5.18 20.17
N ILE A 74 -11.03 4.15 20.32
CA ILE A 74 -9.82 3.94 19.54
C ILE A 74 -9.92 2.53 18.93
N ALA A 75 -9.61 2.42 17.64
CA ALA A 75 -9.50 1.15 16.95
C ALA A 75 -8.29 1.16 16.03
N ASP A 76 -7.64 0.01 15.87
CA ASP A 76 -6.59 -0.20 14.88
C ASP A 76 -7.15 -0.93 13.67
N ILE A 77 -6.83 -0.45 12.47
CA ILE A 77 -7.25 -1.10 11.23
C ILE A 77 -6.13 -2.04 10.79
N GLU A 78 -6.25 -3.30 11.17
CA GLU A 78 -5.24 -4.30 10.85
C GLU A 78 -5.01 -4.37 9.33
N LYS A 79 -3.75 -4.16 8.92
CA LYS A 79 -3.31 -4.23 7.52
C LYS A 79 -4.12 -3.32 6.57
N ALA A 80 -4.45 -2.10 7.02
CA ALA A 80 -5.29 -1.16 6.28
C ALA A 80 -4.95 -1.00 4.78
N PHE A 81 -3.67 -0.83 4.42
CA PHE A 81 -3.27 -0.69 3.01
C PHE A 81 -3.61 -1.93 2.16
N LEU A 82 -3.51 -3.13 2.72
CA LEU A 82 -3.81 -4.37 2.00
C LEU A 82 -5.31 -4.55 1.71
N ARG A 83 -6.17 -3.72 2.32
CA ARG A 83 -7.62 -3.69 2.04
C ARG A 83 -7.97 -2.81 0.84
N ILE A 84 -7.04 -1.97 0.38
CA ILE A 84 -7.25 -1.07 -0.75
C ILE A 84 -6.72 -1.75 -2.02
N LEU A 85 -7.63 -2.17 -2.90
CA LEU A 85 -7.28 -2.85 -4.14
C LEU A 85 -6.80 -1.86 -5.21
N ILE A 86 -5.86 -2.32 -6.02
CA ILE A 86 -5.29 -1.58 -7.15
C ILE A 86 -6.02 -2.02 -8.41
N ALA A 87 -6.38 -1.03 -9.25
CA ALA A 87 -6.99 -1.24 -10.54
C ALA A 87 -6.14 -2.17 -11.41
N GLU A 88 -6.77 -3.08 -12.14
CA GLU A 88 -6.03 -4.14 -12.85
C GLU A 88 -5.03 -3.58 -13.87
N CYS A 89 -5.35 -2.43 -14.47
CA CYS A 89 -4.51 -1.73 -15.42
C CYS A 89 -3.18 -1.23 -14.83
N ASP A 90 -3.12 -0.98 -13.52
CA ASP A 90 -1.94 -0.39 -12.86
C ASP A 90 -1.05 -1.43 -12.18
N ARG A 91 -1.53 -2.67 -12.03
CA ARG A 91 -0.80 -3.75 -11.33
C ARG A 91 0.52 -4.13 -12.00
N ASP A 92 0.68 -3.81 -13.28
CA ASP A 92 1.92 -4.04 -14.02
C ASP A 92 3.07 -3.13 -13.58
N ALA A 93 2.78 -1.99 -12.93
CA ALA A 93 3.77 -1.14 -12.29
C ALA A 93 4.25 -1.68 -10.92
N LEU A 94 3.67 -2.78 -10.44
CA LEU A 94 3.95 -3.34 -9.11
C LEU A 94 4.32 -4.82 -9.19
N ARG A 95 5.16 -5.17 -10.16
CA ARG A 95 5.64 -6.53 -10.37
C ARG A 95 6.78 -6.85 -9.42
N PHE A 96 6.95 -8.11 -9.07
CA PHE A 96 8.13 -8.61 -8.37
C PHE A 96 8.40 -10.06 -8.76
N PHE A 97 9.65 -10.49 -8.61
CA PHE A 97 10.05 -11.86 -8.92
C PHE A 97 9.95 -12.74 -7.69
N TRP A 98 9.64 -14.02 -7.89
CA TRP A 98 9.72 -15.01 -6.84
C TRP A 98 10.06 -16.37 -7.46
N TYR A 99 10.51 -17.30 -6.65
CA TYR A 99 10.81 -18.66 -7.09
C TYR A 99 9.54 -19.50 -7.16
N ASP A 100 9.34 -20.24 -8.25
CA ASP A 100 8.21 -21.15 -8.42
C ASP A 100 8.15 -22.19 -7.29
N ASP A 101 9.31 -22.73 -6.91
CA ASP A 101 9.50 -23.45 -5.66
C ASP A 101 10.35 -22.60 -4.69
N PRO A 102 9.75 -22.07 -3.59
CA PRO A 102 10.45 -21.20 -2.65
C PRO A 102 11.56 -21.90 -1.86
N TYR A 103 11.59 -23.24 -1.81
CA TYR A 103 12.62 -24.01 -1.12
C TYR A 103 13.79 -24.37 -2.05
N ASN A 104 13.59 -24.26 -3.37
CA ASN A 104 14.60 -24.54 -4.38
C ASN A 104 15.04 -23.27 -5.11
N ARG A 105 16.24 -22.78 -4.78
CA ARG A 105 16.85 -21.59 -5.41
C ARG A 105 17.20 -21.76 -6.89
N ARG A 106 17.13 -22.98 -7.44
CA ARG A 106 17.31 -23.25 -8.87
C ARG A 106 15.97 -23.35 -9.61
N SER A 107 14.85 -23.24 -8.90
CA SER A 107 13.55 -23.23 -9.55
C SER A 107 13.39 -21.97 -10.41
N LYS A 108 12.45 -22.06 -11.34
CA LYS A 108 12.19 -20.97 -12.28
C LYS A 108 11.73 -19.72 -11.53
N LEU A 109 12.24 -18.56 -11.93
CA LEU A 109 11.68 -17.28 -11.47
C LEU A 109 10.35 -17.01 -12.18
N ILE A 110 9.34 -16.70 -11.39
CA ILE A 110 8.01 -16.30 -11.85
C ILE A 110 7.73 -14.85 -11.42
N THR A 111 6.86 -14.19 -12.15
CA THR A 111 6.49 -12.79 -11.89
C THR A 111 5.13 -12.73 -11.20
N TYR A 112 5.12 -12.12 -10.03
CA TYR A 112 3.91 -11.75 -9.31
C TYR A 112 3.58 -10.27 -9.50
N ARG A 113 2.31 -9.93 -9.29
CA ARG A 113 1.79 -8.56 -9.34
C ARG A 113 1.06 -8.26 -8.05
N TYR A 114 1.37 -7.15 -7.41
CA TYR A 114 0.61 -6.69 -6.25
C TYR A 114 -0.83 -6.35 -6.65
N LYS A 115 -1.79 -6.74 -5.81
CA LYS A 115 -3.22 -6.47 -6.01
C LYS A 115 -3.73 -5.34 -5.13
N ALA A 116 -2.98 -4.95 -4.10
CA ALA A 116 -3.38 -3.98 -3.10
C ALA A 116 -2.26 -2.97 -2.86
N VAL A 117 -2.61 -1.83 -2.25
CA VAL A 117 -1.65 -0.78 -1.88
C VAL A 117 -0.56 -1.38 -1.00
N MET A 118 0.68 -1.21 -1.42
CA MET A 118 1.85 -1.76 -0.75
C MET A 118 2.46 -0.76 0.22
N PHE A 119 3.03 -1.27 1.31
CA PHE A 119 3.86 -0.46 2.21
C PHE A 119 5.12 0.02 1.47
N GLY A 120 5.52 1.27 1.72
CA GLY A 120 6.73 1.85 1.14
C GLY A 120 6.53 2.64 -0.16
N SER A 121 5.32 2.68 -0.70
CA SER A 121 4.97 3.61 -1.79
C SER A 121 4.63 5.00 -1.24
N VAL A 122 5.09 6.05 -1.92
CA VAL A 122 4.88 7.46 -1.56
C VAL A 122 3.39 7.86 -1.53
N SER A 123 2.56 7.21 -2.36
CA SER A 123 1.13 7.51 -2.48
C SER A 123 0.27 6.79 -1.41
N SER A 124 0.83 5.78 -0.74
CA SER A 124 0.06 4.92 0.18
C SER A 124 -0.65 5.70 1.29
N PRO A 125 -0.01 6.67 1.99
CA PRO A 125 -0.66 7.43 3.05
C PRO A 125 -1.85 8.24 2.53
N PHE A 126 -1.69 8.88 1.37
CA PHE A 126 -2.76 9.63 0.72
C PHE A 126 -3.93 8.71 0.35
N LEU A 127 -3.66 7.58 -0.31
CA LEU A 127 -4.70 6.63 -0.72
C LEU A 127 -5.50 6.12 0.48
N LEU A 128 -4.83 5.77 1.58
CA LEU A 128 -5.52 5.34 2.79
C LEU A 128 -6.38 6.45 3.39
N ALA A 129 -5.83 7.65 3.54
CA ALA A 129 -6.58 8.78 4.09
C ALA A 129 -7.79 9.14 3.22
N ALA A 130 -7.64 9.16 1.90
CA ALA A 130 -8.73 9.44 0.97
C ALA A 130 -9.85 8.38 1.04
N VAL A 131 -9.48 7.09 1.09
CA VAL A 131 -10.44 5.99 1.24
C VAL A 131 -11.18 6.09 2.57
N LEU A 132 -10.46 6.34 3.68
CA LEU A 132 -11.10 6.48 5.00
C LEU A 132 -12.06 7.67 5.06
N GLN A 133 -11.66 8.84 4.53
CA GLN A 133 -12.55 10.00 4.49
C GLN A 133 -13.81 9.72 3.65
N LYS A 134 -13.66 9.01 2.52
CA LYS A 134 -14.78 8.61 1.68
C LYS A 134 -15.73 7.65 2.40
N LEU A 135 -15.19 6.61 3.04
CA LEU A 135 -15.98 5.65 3.82
C LEU A 135 -16.72 6.34 4.98
N ILE A 136 -16.04 7.19 5.76
CA ILE A 136 -16.67 7.93 6.86
C ILE A 136 -17.79 8.82 6.32
N LYS A 137 -17.58 9.53 5.21
CA LYS A 137 -18.61 10.39 4.62
C LYS A 137 -19.84 9.59 4.18
N ASP A 138 -19.63 8.43 3.57
CA ASP A 138 -20.70 7.57 3.06
C ASP A 138 -21.46 6.86 4.21
N ASP A 139 -20.77 6.47 5.29
CA ASP A 139 -21.36 5.81 6.45
C ASP A 139 -22.04 6.79 7.43
N CYS A 140 -21.52 8.02 7.57
CA CYS A 140 -22.11 9.03 8.45
C CYS A 140 -23.52 9.48 8.01
N GLU A 141 -23.96 9.17 6.78
CA GLU A 141 -25.37 9.34 6.38
C GLU A 141 -26.31 8.36 7.10
N ASN A 142 -25.79 7.23 7.60
CA ASN A 142 -26.59 6.14 8.19
C ASN A 142 -26.34 5.93 9.70
N ILE A 143 -25.45 6.71 10.33
CA ILE A 143 -25.15 6.58 11.76
C ILE A 143 -26.00 7.56 12.55
N ILE A 144 -27.20 7.13 12.93
CA ILE A 144 -27.97 7.74 14.02
C ILE A 144 -27.44 7.14 15.33
N VAL A 145 -26.56 7.88 16.03
CA VAL A 145 -26.24 7.55 17.42
C VAL A 145 -27.43 7.99 18.27
N ARG A 146 -28.23 7.02 18.74
CA ARG A 146 -29.22 7.25 19.81
C ARG A 146 -28.54 7.11 21.17
#